data_AF-A0A5C8I6P5-F1
#
_entry.id   AF-A0A5C8I6P5-F1
#
_cell.length_a   1.000
_cell.length_b   1.000
_cell.length_c   1.000
_cell.angle_alpha   90.00
_cell.angle_beta   90.00
_cell.angle_gamma   90.00
#
_symmetry.space_group_name_H-M   'P 1'
#
loop_
_entity.id
_entity.type
_entity.pdbx_description
1 polymer ?
#
loop_
_entity_poly.entity_id
_entity_poly.type
_entity_poly.pdbx_seq_one_letter_code
_entity_poly.pdbx_strand_id
1 'polypeptide(L)'
;MALVAADPELSGWAAVDDPETEFPSLRVGALIDVECDIQIPSMIKALSPTGGVLAAVKALNEIGSTIGSTSTQQIDPAKLATFEALGNLMGGDLVVVAQPDSDDWKLAGKLRSDHLRVSTDELDGNVRVVGKVSRKLTAGDQKPLLALPGLDILPRAQRREIESKGPSGPNDDSWLKGPAVMLEILAIYR
;
A
#
# COMPACT_ATOMS: atom_id res chain seq x y z
N MET A 1 17.59 -6.89 29.72
CA MET A 1 17.79 -7.40 28.35
C MET A 1 18.40 -8.80 28.37
N ALA A 2 17.79 -9.77 29.05
CA ALA A 2 18.32 -11.15 29.14
C ALA A 2 17.42 -12.18 28.45
N LEU A 3 16.16 -11.85 28.15
CA LEU A 3 15.20 -12.75 27.51
C LEU A 3 15.40 -12.90 25.98
N VAL A 4 16.10 -11.96 25.33
CA VAL A 4 16.27 -11.96 23.86
C VAL A 4 17.37 -12.91 23.39
N ALA A 5 18.27 -13.33 24.28
CA ALA A 5 19.45 -14.12 23.91
C ALA A 5 19.23 -15.64 24.00
N ALA A 6 18.14 -16.10 24.61
CA ALA A 6 17.92 -17.53 24.86
C ALA A 6 17.05 -18.21 23.79
N ASP A 7 16.10 -17.47 23.19
CA ASP A 7 15.25 -17.98 22.13
C ASP A 7 14.63 -16.80 21.33
N PRO A 8 15.09 -16.53 20.09
CA PRO A 8 14.50 -15.48 19.27
C PRO A 8 13.05 -15.79 18.88
N GLU A 9 12.59 -17.05 18.91
CA GLU A 9 11.18 -17.39 18.64
C GLU A 9 10.23 -16.99 19.79
N LEU A 10 10.75 -16.87 21.02
CA LEU A 10 10.02 -16.27 22.15
C LEU A 10 9.87 -14.74 22.03
N SER A 11 10.49 -14.10 21.03
CA SER A 11 10.57 -12.64 20.89
C SER A 11 9.44 -12.00 20.08
N GLY A 12 8.31 -12.68 19.93
CA GLY A 12 7.11 -12.13 19.29
C GLY A 12 7.03 -12.36 17.79
N TRP A 13 7.59 -13.47 17.31
CA TRP A 13 7.31 -14.04 15.99
C TRP A 13 6.00 -14.83 16.05
N ALA A 14 5.09 -14.58 15.11
CA ALA A 14 3.84 -15.34 14.95
C ALA A 14 3.72 -15.77 13.48
N ALA A 15 3.84 -17.08 13.24
CA ALA A 15 3.41 -17.67 11.98
C ALA A 15 1.89 -17.71 12.02
N VAL A 16 1.23 -16.99 11.12
CA VAL A 16 -0.22 -16.90 11.08
C VAL A 16 -0.74 -17.85 10.02
N ASP A 17 -1.30 -18.95 10.48
CA ASP A 17 -1.94 -19.95 9.64
C ASP A 17 -3.46 -19.71 9.58
N ASP A 18 -4.06 -19.23 10.68
CA ASP A 18 -5.46 -18.84 10.75
C ASP A 18 -5.61 -17.34 11.09
N PRO A 19 -5.81 -16.48 10.08
CA PRO A 19 -5.93 -15.04 10.28
C PRO A 19 -7.09 -14.64 11.21
N GLU A 20 -8.19 -15.40 11.23
CA GLU A 20 -9.39 -15.03 11.99
C GLU A 20 -9.18 -15.12 13.49
N THR A 21 -8.45 -16.14 13.95
CA THR A 21 -8.19 -16.38 15.36
C THR A 21 -6.91 -15.69 15.84
N GLU A 22 -5.91 -15.58 14.97
CA GLU A 22 -4.59 -15.10 15.36
C GLU A 22 -4.45 -13.57 15.26
N PHE A 23 -4.97 -12.92 14.22
CA PHE A 23 -4.86 -11.46 14.06
C PHE A 23 -5.50 -10.64 15.19
N PRO A 24 -6.64 -11.02 15.78
CA PRO A 24 -7.17 -10.35 16.95
C PRO A 24 -6.18 -10.30 18.12
N SER A 25 -5.38 -11.36 18.29
CA SER A 25 -4.42 -11.49 19.40
C SER A 25 -3.09 -10.76 19.14
N LEU A 26 -2.78 -10.45 17.88
CA LEU A 26 -1.54 -9.77 17.50
C LEU A 26 -1.39 -8.41 18.18
N ARG A 27 -0.17 -8.16 18.66
CA ARG A 27 0.25 -6.91 19.27
C ARG A 27 1.03 -6.07 18.26
N VAL A 28 0.92 -4.75 18.39
CA VAL A 28 1.81 -3.83 17.68
C VAL A 28 3.25 -4.13 18.10
N GLY A 29 4.12 -4.29 17.12
CA GLY A 29 5.52 -4.66 17.29
C GLY A 29 5.82 -6.15 17.08
N ALA A 30 4.82 -7.01 17.01
CA ALA A 30 5.01 -8.43 16.67
C ALA A 30 5.55 -8.59 15.25
N LEU A 31 6.44 -9.55 15.05
CA LEU A 31 6.84 -10.03 13.73
C LEU A 31 5.85 -11.11 13.32
N ILE A 32 5.38 -11.05 12.08
CA ILE A 32 4.48 -12.05 11.52
C ILE A 32 5.02 -12.60 10.22
N ASP A 33 4.61 -13.83 9.96
CA ASP A 33 4.81 -14.55 8.71
C ASP A 33 3.47 -15.14 8.29
N VAL A 34 2.96 -14.74 7.13
CA VAL A 34 1.61 -15.06 6.67
C VAL A 34 1.56 -15.27 5.17
N GLU A 35 0.84 -16.30 4.74
CA GLU A 35 0.51 -16.52 3.35
C GLU A 35 -0.69 -15.65 2.95
N CYS A 36 -0.55 -14.90 1.85
CA CYS A 36 -1.61 -14.03 1.36
C CYS A 36 -1.49 -13.75 -0.13
N ASP A 37 -2.62 -13.38 -0.73
CA ASP A 37 -2.70 -12.88 -2.10
C ASP A 37 -2.46 -11.37 -2.10
N ILE A 38 -1.33 -10.92 -2.67
CA ILE A 38 -1.05 -9.49 -2.81
C ILE A 38 -1.78 -8.94 -4.03
N GLN A 39 -2.43 -7.80 -3.83
CA GLN A 39 -2.98 -6.96 -4.87
C GLN A 39 -2.51 -5.52 -4.69
N ILE A 40 -1.88 -4.96 -5.73
CA ILE A 40 -1.56 -3.54 -5.75
C ILE A 40 -2.76 -2.76 -6.31
N PRO A 41 -3.34 -1.80 -5.57
CA PRO A 41 -4.47 -1.02 -6.07
C PRO A 41 -4.12 -0.21 -7.33
N SER A 42 -5.03 -0.16 -8.30
CA SER A 42 -4.80 0.46 -9.62
C SER A 42 -4.36 1.92 -9.55
N MET A 43 -4.90 2.70 -8.60
CA MET A 43 -4.50 4.10 -8.40
C MET A 43 -3.05 4.21 -7.90
N ILE A 44 -2.60 3.27 -7.06
CA ILE A 44 -1.22 3.21 -6.57
C ILE A 44 -0.28 2.77 -7.71
N LYS A 45 -0.68 1.78 -8.52
CA LYS A 45 0.08 1.40 -9.74
C LYS A 45 0.26 2.59 -10.69
N ALA A 46 -0.80 3.38 -10.91
CA ALA A 46 -0.76 4.54 -11.81
C ALA A 46 0.14 5.68 -11.30
N LEU A 47 0.18 5.88 -9.98
CA LEU A 47 0.97 6.93 -9.33
C LEU A 47 2.42 6.50 -9.01
N SER A 48 2.67 5.20 -8.93
CA SER A 48 4.00 4.68 -8.64
C SER A 48 4.94 4.93 -9.82
N PRO A 49 6.14 5.49 -9.58
CA PRO A 49 7.19 5.60 -10.60
C PRO A 49 7.55 4.24 -11.24
N THR A 50 7.37 3.15 -10.49
CA THR A 50 7.69 1.78 -10.91
C THR A 50 6.54 1.05 -11.59
N GLY A 51 5.32 1.61 -11.61
CA GLY A 51 4.14 0.99 -12.23
C GLY A 51 4.01 1.25 -13.74
N GLY A 52 4.92 2.00 -14.35
CA GLY A 52 5.05 2.16 -15.80
C GLY A 52 3.97 3.01 -16.50
N VAL A 53 2.78 3.16 -15.92
CA VAL A 53 1.64 3.88 -16.54
C VAL A 53 1.96 5.36 -16.77
N LEU A 54 2.53 6.06 -15.80
CA LEU A 54 2.91 7.47 -15.96
C LEU A 54 3.97 7.66 -17.04
N ALA A 55 4.94 6.76 -17.13
CA ALA A 55 5.98 6.78 -18.17
C ALA A 55 5.40 6.49 -19.56
N ALA A 56 4.47 5.53 -19.67
CA ALA A 56 3.78 5.23 -20.92
C ALA A 56 2.91 6.42 -21.39
N VAL A 57 2.20 7.07 -20.47
CA VAL A 57 1.41 8.27 -20.75
C VAL A 57 2.29 9.42 -21.25
N LYS A 58 3.46 9.65 -20.63
CA LYS A 58 4.43 10.65 -21.10
C LYS A 58 4.90 10.36 -22.51
N ALA A 59 5.33 9.12 -22.77
CA ALA A 59 5.82 8.70 -24.09
C ALA A 59 4.73 8.89 -25.16
N LEU A 60 3.49 8.52 -24.87
CA LEU A 60 2.36 8.74 -25.77
C LEU A 60 2.06 10.22 -26.01
N ASN A 61 2.15 11.07 -24.97
CA ASN A 61 1.94 12.51 -25.11
C ASN A 61 3.05 13.18 -25.96
N GLU A 62 4.30 12.76 -25.78
CA GLU A 62 5.44 13.24 -26.57
C GLU A 62 5.30 12.83 -28.06
N ILE A 63 4.91 11.58 -28.32
CA ILE A 63 4.64 11.08 -29.68
C ILE A 63 3.44 11.80 -30.31
N GLY A 64 2.36 12.01 -29.56
CA GLY A 64 1.17 12.74 -30.04
C GLY A 64 1.48 14.20 -30.40
N SER A 65 2.36 14.84 -29.63
CA SER A 65 2.82 16.22 -29.88
C SER A 65 3.68 16.34 -31.15
N THR A 66 4.40 15.28 -31.53
CA THR A 66 5.29 15.26 -32.70
C THR A 66 4.58 14.81 -33.98
N ILE A 67 3.55 13.97 -33.90
CA ILE A 67 2.81 13.46 -35.08
C ILE A 67 1.66 14.40 -35.50
N GLY A 68 1.41 15.50 -34.77
CA GLY A 68 0.39 16.49 -35.14
C GLY A 68 -1.03 15.93 -35.17
N SER A 69 -1.29 14.88 -34.37
CA SER A 69 -2.57 14.18 -34.36
C SER A 69 -3.58 14.95 -33.50
N THR A 70 -4.53 15.62 -34.16
CA THR A 70 -5.70 16.29 -33.59
C THR A 70 -6.73 15.29 -33.03
N SER A 71 -6.33 14.41 -32.12
CA SER A 71 -7.25 13.48 -31.44
C SER A 71 -7.31 13.83 -29.95
N THR A 72 -8.21 14.75 -29.60
CA THR A 72 -9.06 14.91 -28.40
C THR A 72 -8.69 14.34 -27.01
N GLN A 73 -7.52 13.77 -26.78
CA GLN A 73 -7.07 13.25 -25.48
C GLN A 73 -5.62 13.65 -25.19
N GLN A 74 -5.22 14.85 -25.62
CA GLN A 74 -3.96 15.42 -25.17
C GLN A 74 -4.10 15.71 -23.67
N ILE A 75 -3.44 14.89 -22.85
CA ILE A 75 -3.51 15.04 -21.40
C ILE A 75 -2.87 16.36 -21.05
N ASP A 76 -3.63 17.20 -20.35
CA ASP A 76 -3.20 18.52 -19.93
C ASP A 76 -1.85 18.43 -19.20
N PRO A 77 -0.79 19.11 -19.70
CA PRO A 77 0.54 19.07 -19.09
C PRO A 77 0.53 19.54 -17.63
N ALA A 78 -0.41 20.42 -17.22
CA ALA A 78 -0.57 20.81 -15.83
C ALA A 78 -1.06 19.64 -14.95
N LYS A 79 -1.91 18.76 -15.49
CA LYS A 79 -2.33 17.54 -14.80
C LYS A 79 -1.17 16.57 -14.69
N LEU A 80 -0.41 16.33 -15.77
CA LEU A 80 0.77 15.46 -15.72
C LEU A 80 1.80 15.92 -14.68
N ALA A 81 2.09 17.22 -14.63
CA ALA A 81 2.99 17.79 -13.62
C ALA A 81 2.47 17.59 -12.18
N THR A 82 1.15 17.65 -11.98
CA THR A 82 0.52 17.37 -10.68
C THR A 82 0.63 15.88 -10.30
N PHE A 83 0.42 14.97 -11.26
CA PHE A 83 0.59 13.53 -11.07
C PHE A 83 2.05 13.17 -10.76
N GLU A 84 3.01 13.81 -11.43
CA GLU A 84 4.44 13.64 -11.15
C GLU A 84 4.85 14.17 -9.78
N ALA A 85 4.38 15.36 -9.42
CA ALA A 85 4.63 15.92 -8.10
C ALA A 85 4.08 14.98 -7.02
N LEU A 86 2.90 14.40 -7.24
CA LEU A 86 2.31 13.43 -6.32
C LEU A 86 3.11 12.12 -6.24
N GLY A 87 3.53 11.56 -7.38
CA GLY A 87 4.36 10.35 -7.41
C GLY A 87 5.73 10.53 -6.75
N ASN A 88 6.38 11.68 -6.99
CA ASN A 88 7.67 12.02 -6.36
C ASN A 88 7.54 12.24 -4.85
N LEU A 89 6.45 12.87 -4.43
CA LEU A 89 6.14 13.05 -3.01
C LEU A 89 5.95 11.72 -2.28
N MET A 90 5.40 10.70 -2.95
CA MET A 90 5.24 9.36 -2.39
C MET A 90 6.57 8.63 -2.18
N GLY A 91 7.71 9.23 -2.57
CA GLY A 91 9.05 8.79 -2.19
C GLY A 91 9.46 7.43 -2.76
N GLY A 92 8.74 6.93 -3.77
CA GLY A 92 8.93 5.57 -4.29
C GLY A 92 8.34 4.47 -3.40
N ASP A 93 7.65 4.82 -2.31
CA ASP A 93 6.97 3.85 -1.47
C ASP A 93 5.69 3.35 -2.19
N LEU A 94 5.69 2.07 -2.52
CA LEU A 94 4.55 1.35 -3.06
C LEU A 94 3.70 0.81 -1.91
N VAL A 95 2.43 1.21 -1.84
CA VAL A 95 1.50 0.62 -0.88
C VAL A 95 0.89 -0.63 -1.51
N VAL A 96 0.96 -1.75 -0.79
CA VAL A 96 0.37 -3.02 -1.18
C VAL A 96 -0.73 -3.40 -0.20
N VAL A 97 -1.79 -4.02 -0.72
CA VAL A 97 -2.83 -4.64 0.08
C VAL A 97 -2.74 -6.14 -0.17
N ALA A 98 -2.82 -6.94 0.87
CA ALA A 98 -2.84 -8.39 0.75
C ALA A 98 -4.08 -8.95 1.42
N GLN A 99 -4.65 -9.97 0.82
CA GLN A 99 -5.76 -10.73 1.38
C GLN A 99 -5.22 -12.10 1.82
N PRO A 100 -5.07 -12.35 3.13
CA PRO A 100 -4.78 -13.68 3.62
C PRO A 100 -5.99 -14.60 3.41
N ASP A 101 -5.87 -15.88 3.77
CA ASP A 101 -6.98 -16.84 3.71
C ASP A 101 -8.06 -16.53 4.78
N SER A 102 -8.74 -15.40 4.60
CA SER A 102 -9.83 -14.87 5.43
C SER A 102 -10.69 -13.92 4.60
N ASP A 103 -11.99 -13.98 4.83
CA ASP A 103 -12.96 -13.11 4.15
C ASP A 103 -12.98 -11.69 4.75
N ASP A 104 -12.65 -11.57 6.03
CA ASP A 104 -12.80 -10.31 6.78
C ASP A 104 -11.50 -9.50 6.86
N TRP A 105 -10.37 -10.17 7.07
CA TRP A 105 -9.11 -9.49 7.39
C TRP A 105 -8.33 -9.07 6.16
N LYS A 106 -7.79 -7.85 6.19
CA LYS A 106 -6.86 -7.34 5.17
C LYS A 106 -5.50 -7.00 5.77
N LEU A 107 -4.45 -7.22 5.00
CA LEU A 107 -3.10 -6.76 5.30
C LEU A 107 -2.77 -5.57 4.41
N ALA A 108 -2.03 -4.60 4.92
CA ALA A 108 -1.50 -3.52 4.09
C ALA A 108 -0.11 -3.12 4.54
N GLY A 109 0.76 -2.78 3.61
CA GLY A 109 2.12 -2.36 3.94
C GLY A 109 2.72 -1.45 2.89
N LYS A 110 3.78 -0.75 3.29
CA LYS A 110 4.60 0.05 2.37
C LYS A 110 5.83 -0.77 1.97
N LEU A 111 6.09 -0.82 0.68
CA LEU A 111 7.29 -1.38 0.07
C LEU A 111 8.12 -0.24 -0.48
N ARG A 112 9.40 -0.22 -0.14
CA ARG A 112 10.33 0.76 -0.68
C ARG A 112 10.80 0.31 -2.06
N SER A 113 10.62 1.14 -3.09
CA SER A 113 11.05 0.83 -4.47
C SER A 113 12.51 0.38 -4.56
N ASP A 114 13.40 1.00 -3.78
CA ASP A 114 14.84 0.75 -3.83
C ASP A 114 15.23 -0.66 -3.36
N HIS A 115 14.33 -1.35 -2.65
CA HIS A 115 14.54 -2.70 -2.11
C HIS A 115 13.76 -3.77 -2.89
N LEU A 116 12.97 -3.37 -3.89
CA LEU A 116 12.26 -4.31 -4.76
C LEU A 116 13.24 -4.96 -5.73
N ARG A 117 13.25 -6.30 -5.74
CA ARG A 117 14.07 -7.11 -6.66
C ARG A 117 13.31 -7.56 -7.91
N VAL A 118 12.00 -7.38 -7.91
CA VAL A 118 11.08 -7.77 -8.98
C VAL A 118 10.28 -6.55 -9.44
N SER A 119 9.70 -6.63 -10.63
CA SER A 119 8.78 -5.60 -11.12
C SER A 119 7.48 -5.58 -10.28
N THR A 120 6.74 -4.47 -10.33
CA THR A 120 5.50 -4.35 -9.56
C THR A 120 4.40 -5.30 -10.05
N ASP A 121 4.39 -5.65 -11.33
CA ASP A 121 3.45 -6.62 -11.89
C ASP A 121 3.74 -8.06 -11.41
N GLU A 122 5.00 -8.36 -11.09
CA GLU A 122 5.42 -9.63 -10.50
C GLU A 122 5.14 -9.73 -8.99
N LEU A 123 4.62 -8.68 -8.36
CA LEU A 123 4.21 -8.73 -6.94
C LEU A 123 2.78 -9.24 -6.75
N ASP A 124 1.93 -9.19 -7.78
CA ASP A 124 0.55 -9.65 -7.65
C ASP A 124 0.49 -11.19 -7.57
N GLY A 125 -0.38 -11.71 -6.71
CA GLY A 125 -0.60 -13.15 -6.52
C GLY A 125 -0.25 -13.66 -5.12
N ASN A 126 -0.41 -14.98 -4.94
CA ASN A 126 -0.10 -15.66 -3.68
C ASN A 126 1.41 -15.60 -3.40
N VAL A 127 1.72 -15.09 -2.21
CA VAL A 127 3.07 -14.93 -1.68
C VAL A 127 3.07 -15.12 -0.16
N ARG A 128 4.26 -15.33 0.39
CA ARG A 128 4.49 -15.35 1.83
C ARG A 128 5.12 -14.03 2.26
N VAL A 129 4.44 -13.30 3.14
CA VAL A 129 4.85 -11.97 3.60
C VAL A 129 5.40 -12.06 5.01
N VAL A 130 6.60 -11.53 5.20
CA VAL A 130 7.23 -11.37 6.52
C VAL A 130 7.31 -9.89 6.85
N GLY A 131 6.77 -9.50 8.00
CA GLY A 131 6.72 -8.10 8.38
C GLY A 131 6.45 -7.87 9.85
N LYS A 132 6.62 -6.63 10.29
CA LYS A 132 6.34 -6.20 11.66
C LYS A 132 5.00 -5.48 11.72
N VAL A 133 4.16 -5.83 12.68
CA VAL A 133 2.87 -5.16 12.92
C VAL A 133 3.11 -3.74 13.39
N SER A 134 2.76 -2.77 12.55
CA SER A 134 2.85 -1.34 12.86
C SER A 134 1.56 -0.78 13.45
N ARG A 135 0.41 -1.31 13.02
CA ARG A 135 -0.92 -0.91 13.49
C ARG A 135 -1.95 -2.00 13.22
N LYS A 136 -2.98 -2.06 14.06
CA LYS A 136 -4.21 -2.83 13.83
C LYS A 136 -5.40 -1.89 13.69
N LEU A 137 -6.27 -2.16 12.73
CA LEU A 137 -7.54 -1.49 12.50
C LEU A 137 -8.65 -2.45 12.91
N THR A 138 -9.53 -2.01 13.80
CA THR A 138 -10.69 -2.78 14.24
C THR A 138 -11.86 -2.58 13.29
N ALA A 139 -12.89 -3.42 13.39
CA ALA A 139 -14.09 -3.27 12.59
C ALA A 139 -14.69 -1.86 12.78
N GLY A 140 -14.91 -1.14 11.67
CA GLY A 140 -15.37 0.25 11.67
C GLY A 140 -14.25 1.30 11.58
N ASP A 141 -12.99 0.93 11.84
CA ASP A 141 -11.85 1.82 11.58
C ASP A 141 -11.59 1.91 10.07
N GLN A 142 -11.18 3.10 9.61
CA GLN A 142 -10.88 3.36 8.20
C GLN A 142 -9.63 4.23 8.10
N LYS A 143 -8.79 3.96 7.10
CA LYS A 143 -7.56 4.72 6.87
C LYS A 143 -7.29 4.87 5.38
N PRO A 144 -6.91 6.07 4.89
CA PRO A 144 -6.53 6.22 3.50
C PRO A 144 -5.22 5.48 3.24
N LEU A 145 -5.20 4.66 2.18
CA LEU A 145 -3.99 3.96 1.72
C LEU A 145 -3.01 4.96 1.09
N LEU A 146 -3.56 5.91 0.34
CA LEU A 146 -2.86 7.06 -0.18
C LEU A 146 -2.84 8.15 0.90
N ALA A 147 -1.99 7.98 1.92
CA ALA A 147 -1.64 9.11 2.76
C ALA A 147 -0.82 10.08 1.90
N LEU A 148 -1.51 10.91 1.10
CA LEU A 148 -0.94 11.98 0.29
C LEU A 148 0.13 12.70 1.12
N PRO A 149 1.40 12.67 0.70
CA PRO A 149 2.45 13.42 1.37
C PRO A 149 2.05 14.91 1.31
N GLY A 150 1.98 15.55 2.48
CA GLY A 150 1.33 16.86 2.65
C GLY A 150 0.06 16.83 3.51
N LEU A 151 -0.56 15.65 3.75
CA LEU A 151 -1.61 15.51 4.76
C LEU A 151 -1.09 15.81 6.18
N ASP A 152 0.18 15.53 6.47
CA ASP A 152 0.80 15.92 7.73
C ASP A 152 0.99 17.44 7.87
N ILE A 153 1.02 18.18 6.76
CA ILE A 153 1.01 19.64 6.72
C ILE A 153 -0.42 20.16 6.96
N LEU A 154 -1.45 19.36 6.66
CA LEU A 154 -2.83 19.74 6.94
C LEU A 154 -3.09 19.75 8.46
N PRO A 155 -3.78 20.78 8.97
CA PRO A 155 -4.19 20.85 10.36
C PRO A 155 -4.92 19.57 10.79
N ARG A 156 -4.64 19.10 12.01
CA ARG A 156 -5.21 17.87 12.58
C ARG A 156 -6.74 17.77 12.43
N ALA A 157 -7.45 18.89 12.45
CA ALA A 157 -8.89 18.96 12.24
C ALA A 157 -9.31 18.55 10.82
N GLN A 158 -8.60 19.04 9.78
CA GLN A 158 -8.88 18.68 8.39
C GLN A 158 -8.52 17.21 8.11
N ARG A 159 -7.45 16.69 8.72
CA ARG A 159 -7.15 15.25 8.65
C ARG A 159 -8.28 14.40 9.21
N ARG A 160 -8.84 14.79 10.35
CA ARG A 160 -10.00 14.12 10.96
C ARG A 160 -11.27 14.26 10.13
N GLU A 161 -11.47 15.37 9.44
CA GLU A 161 -12.61 15.57 8.55
C GLU A 161 -12.51 14.69 7.29
N ILE A 162 -11.31 14.53 6.74
CA ILE A 162 -11.07 13.62 5.62
C ILE A 162 -11.29 12.18 6.08
N GLU A 163 -10.73 11.79 7.23
CA GLU A 163 -10.99 10.49 7.87
C GLU A 163 -12.49 10.28 8.18
N SER A 164 -13.25 11.33 8.51
CA SER A 164 -14.69 11.21 8.78
C SER A 164 -15.54 11.17 7.51
N LYS A 165 -15.09 11.78 6.40
CA LYS A 165 -15.76 11.66 5.10
C LYS A 165 -15.66 10.24 4.56
N GLY A 166 -14.58 9.55 4.90
CA GLY A 166 -14.41 8.13 4.61
C GLY A 166 -14.43 7.83 3.10
N PRO A 167 -14.61 6.56 2.73
CA PRO A 167 -14.65 6.11 1.35
C PRO A 167 -15.91 6.61 0.65
N SER A 168 -15.76 6.97 -0.62
CA SER A 168 -16.87 7.46 -1.46
C SER A 168 -17.85 6.35 -1.85
N GLY A 169 -17.56 5.09 -1.46
CA GLY A 169 -18.40 3.92 -1.69
C GLY A 169 -17.83 2.62 -1.10
N PRO A 170 -18.56 1.51 -1.23
CA PRO A 170 -18.12 0.19 -0.74
C PRO A 170 -16.84 -0.31 -1.44
N ASN A 171 -16.67 -0.02 -2.74
CA ASN A 171 -15.54 -0.47 -3.57
C ASN A 171 -14.46 0.61 -3.75
N ASP A 172 -14.33 1.52 -2.80
CA ASP A 172 -13.30 2.55 -2.86
C ASP A 172 -11.95 2.01 -2.37
N ASP A 173 -11.14 1.54 -3.33
CA ASP A 173 -9.82 0.94 -3.09
C ASP A 173 -8.75 1.96 -2.62
N SER A 174 -9.12 3.24 -2.46
CA SER A 174 -8.24 4.25 -1.86
C SER A 174 -8.22 4.21 -0.33
N TRP A 175 -9.10 3.40 0.29
CA TRP A 175 -9.24 3.25 1.74
C TRP A 175 -9.04 1.82 2.22
N LEU A 176 -8.25 1.65 3.26
CA LEU A 176 -8.17 0.43 4.05
C LEU A 176 -9.25 0.46 5.13
N LYS A 177 -10.19 -0.48 5.05
CA LYS A 177 -11.25 -0.69 6.04
C LYS A 177 -10.83 -1.80 6.99
N GLY A 178 -11.06 -1.61 8.28
CA GLY A 178 -10.89 -2.67 9.27
C GLY A 178 -12.03 -3.71 9.17
N PRO A 179 -11.79 -4.96 9.59
CA PRO A 179 -10.60 -5.42 10.31
C PRO A 179 -9.37 -5.57 9.40
N ALA A 180 -8.25 -4.95 9.80
CA ALA A 180 -7.04 -4.96 8.99
C ALA A 180 -5.76 -4.79 9.83
N VAL A 181 -4.64 -5.29 9.31
CA VAL A 181 -3.32 -5.17 9.95
C VAL A 181 -2.37 -4.43 9.01
N MET A 182 -1.73 -3.38 9.53
CA MET A 182 -0.69 -2.67 8.81
C MET A 182 0.69 -3.22 9.16
N LEU A 183 1.48 -3.52 8.14
CA LEU A 183 2.81 -4.10 8.26
C LEU A 183 3.90 -3.15 7.78
N GLU A 184 5.00 -3.11 8.53
CA GLU A 184 6.31 -2.78 7.99
C GLU A 184 6.86 -4.06 7.34
N ILE A 185 6.74 -4.14 6.02
CA ILE A 185 7.15 -5.34 5.29
C ILE A 185 8.67 -5.42 5.26
N LEU A 186 9.21 -6.56 5.67
CA LEU A 186 10.65 -6.84 5.69
C LEU A 186 11.06 -7.68 4.48
N ALA A 187 10.24 -8.67 4.13
CA ALA A 187 10.48 -9.54 2.99
C ALA A 187 9.17 -10.09 2.42
N ILE A 188 9.18 -10.36 1.13
CA ILE A 188 8.14 -11.10 0.41
C ILE A 188 8.83 -12.26 -0.28
N TYR A 189 8.34 -13.47 -0.03
CA TYR A 189 8.81 -14.71 -0.63
C TYR A 189 7.73 -15.28 -1.52
N ARG A 190 8.15 -15.97 -2.57
CA ARG A 190 7.29 -16.69 -3.50
C ARG A 190 7.90 -18.06 -3.75
#